data_AF-A0A2V8XEZ5-F1
#
_entry.id   AF-A0A2V8XEZ5-F1
#
_cell.length_a   1.000
_cell.length_b   1.000
_cell.length_c   1.000
_cell.angle_alpha   90.00
_cell.angle_beta   90.00
_cell.angle_gamma   90.00
#
_symmetry.space_group_name_H-M   'P 1'
#
loop_
_entity.id
_entity.type
_entity.pdbx_description
1 polymer ?
#
loop_
_entity_poly.entity_id
_entity_poly.type
_entity_poly.pdbx_seq_one_letter_code
_entity_poly.pdbx_strand_id
1 'polypeptide(L)'
;MSARKFLRKLVRNLVCLAAGVLAFAACAYTDYRLWPLDLPASAGPRVPAAAVQGNRIVVPFTPGVGAAEVATFNDQLEAFLRFEYLRGREARNGHDTSRILLTALDTAKGPSYKIFIVTDNDLLTAVPQLAELEGRNLIPNYELCTWSQRDFAYYEQQSHMFDVAYDVPTEEKLETLNSFKLLPALARFLIFKSETDNRVLGGDDAAPHPLTREQATQLARDILDVARFYDLPLDYFLGVGAMENDYMDVNGDLTHAVWKKRVQRGDIVLRRTRRRVMVSDYAIGTWQITRETLRAAHQLYLRDKRDYSQLPARLRPPRELDLNSVNDSVLTTYAGLLLRDLLDHFGGDVDKAIGAYNGGVRTPNPAYASGVKTVADYARRILEHASALDDPATGANLLPATPPPRAESVPNAPPPKPPYRRYD
;
A
#
# COMPACT_ATOMS: atom_id res chain seq x y z
N MET A 1 -25.06 -90.13 41.74
CA MET A 1 -25.81 -88.86 41.60
C MET A 1 -26.52 -88.86 40.24
N SER A 2 -27.83 -88.56 40.18
CA SER A 2 -28.60 -88.57 38.92
C SER A 2 -28.05 -87.55 37.92
N ALA A 3 -27.86 -87.94 36.66
CA ALA A 3 -27.32 -87.12 35.56
C ALA A 3 -28.03 -85.75 35.42
N ARG A 4 -29.33 -85.68 35.75
CA ARG A 4 -30.10 -84.42 35.78
C ARG A 4 -29.59 -83.41 36.81
N LYS A 5 -29.14 -83.85 37.99
CA LYS A 5 -28.59 -82.96 39.03
C LYS A 5 -27.20 -82.43 38.64
N PHE A 6 -26.41 -83.24 37.96
CA PHE A 6 -25.09 -82.82 37.46
C PHE A 6 -25.23 -81.79 36.33
N LEU A 7 -26.12 -82.05 35.35
CA LEU A 7 -26.40 -81.12 34.26
C LEU A 7 -26.94 -79.76 34.76
N ARG A 8 -27.87 -79.77 35.74
CA ARG A 8 -28.36 -78.53 36.37
C ARG A 8 -27.25 -77.73 37.04
N LYS A 9 -26.31 -78.40 37.71
CA LYS A 9 -25.19 -77.74 38.40
C LYS A 9 -24.20 -77.16 37.39
N LEU A 10 -23.95 -77.86 36.29
CA LEU A 10 -23.10 -77.40 35.18
C LEU A 10 -23.70 -76.18 34.49
N VAL A 11 -25.00 -76.23 34.13
CA VAL A 11 -25.71 -75.10 33.50
C VAL A 11 -25.74 -73.89 34.43
N ARG A 12 -26.02 -74.10 35.73
CA ARG A 12 -25.99 -72.99 36.70
C ARG A 12 -24.61 -72.35 36.79
N ASN A 13 -23.55 -73.16 36.84
CA ASN A 13 -22.18 -72.65 36.90
C ASN A 13 -21.81 -71.90 35.61
N LEU A 14 -22.20 -72.41 34.43
CA LEU A 14 -22.01 -71.73 33.14
C LEU A 14 -22.74 -70.38 33.08
N VAL A 15 -24.00 -70.32 33.54
CA VAL A 15 -24.78 -69.08 33.60
C VAL A 15 -24.15 -68.08 34.58
N CYS A 16 -23.70 -68.53 35.75
CA CYS A 16 -23.00 -67.67 36.70
C CYS A 16 -21.68 -67.13 36.14
N LEU A 17 -20.93 -67.95 35.39
CA LEU A 17 -19.67 -67.55 34.77
C LEU A 17 -19.91 -66.54 33.64
N ALA A 18 -20.91 -66.78 32.80
CA ALA A 18 -21.32 -65.84 31.76
C ALA A 18 -21.79 -64.50 32.33
N ALA A 19 -22.59 -64.53 33.41
CA ALA A 19 -23.03 -63.33 34.11
C ALA A 19 -21.85 -62.56 34.73
N GLY A 20 -20.88 -63.27 35.32
CA GLY A 20 -19.66 -62.68 35.87
C GLY A 20 -18.80 -61.99 34.79
N VAL A 21 -18.61 -62.63 33.65
CA VAL A 21 -17.86 -62.06 32.52
C VAL A 21 -18.58 -60.84 31.94
N LEU A 22 -19.91 -60.87 31.80
CA LEU A 22 -20.69 -59.74 31.33
C LEU A 22 -20.63 -58.55 32.29
N ALA A 23 -20.71 -58.79 33.61
CA ALA A 23 -20.56 -57.74 34.61
C ALA A 23 -19.16 -57.12 34.55
N PHE A 24 -18.11 -57.94 34.42
CA PHE A 24 -16.74 -57.45 34.32
C PHE A 24 -16.50 -56.62 33.04
N ALA A 25 -17.04 -57.06 31.91
CA ALA A 25 -16.97 -56.34 30.65
C ALA A 25 -17.73 -55.00 30.71
N ALA A 26 -18.90 -54.97 31.36
CA ALA A 26 -19.65 -53.74 31.57
C ALA A 26 -18.87 -52.75 32.44
N CYS A 27 -18.30 -53.20 33.56
CA CYS A 27 -17.47 -52.38 34.43
C CYS A 27 -16.22 -51.85 33.72
N ALA A 28 -15.52 -52.69 32.95
CA ALA A 28 -14.34 -52.27 32.18
C ALA A 28 -14.71 -51.25 31.09
N TYR A 29 -15.85 -51.42 30.42
CA TYR A 29 -16.33 -50.47 29.42
C TYR A 29 -16.70 -49.13 30.04
N THR A 30 -17.38 -49.12 31.19
CA THR A 30 -17.71 -47.89 31.91
C THR A 30 -16.47 -47.20 32.44
N ASP A 31 -15.51 -47.93 33.01
CA ASP A 31 -14.25 -47.36 33.47
C ASP A 31 -13.47 -46.76 32.30
N TYR A 32 -13.40 -47.42 31.15
CA TYR A 32 -12.71 -46.87 29.97
C TYR A 32 -13.40 -45.62 29.40
N ARG A 33 -14.74 -45.61 29.32
CA ARG A 33 -15.51 -44.48 28.77
C ARG A 33 -15.59 -43.28 29.71
N LEU A 34 -15.60 -43.55 31.02
CA LEU A 34 -15.73 -42.53 32.07
C LEU A 34 -14.40 -42.24 32.76
N TRP A 35 -13.30 -42.87 32.30
CA TRP A 35 -11.96 -42.54 32.79
C TRP A 35 -11.77 -41.05 32.56
N PRO A 36 -11.57 -40.25 33.62
CA PRO A 36 -11.37 -38.82 33.45
C PRO A 36 -10.10 -38.66 32.60
N LEU A 37 -10.27 -38.13 31.40
CA LEU A 37 -9.16 -37.58 30.64
C LEU A 37 -8.61 -36.44 31.49
N ASP A 38 -7.35 -36.54 31.89
CA ASP A 38 -6.59 -35.41 32.39
C ASP A 38 -6.58 -34.37 31.28
N LEU A 39 -7.56 -33.46 31.31
CA LEU A 39 -7.51 -32.27 30.50
C LEU A 39 -6.28 -31.51 30.99
N PRO A 40 -5.27 -31.24 30.13
CA PRO A 40 -4.16 -30.40 30.53
C PRO A 40 -4.77 -29.14 31.14
N ALA A 41 -4.38 -28.82 32.38
CA ALA A 41 -4.93 -27.67 33.10
C ALA A 41 -4.97 -26.51 32.12
N SER A 42 -6.18 -26.08 31.76
CA SER A 42 -6.37 -25.03 30.78
C SER A 42 -5.49 -23.88 31.24
N ALA A 43 -4.49 -23.52 30.45
CA ALA A 43 -3.72 -22.31 30.69
C ALA A 43 -4.75 -21.19 30.52
N GLY A 44 -5.38 -20.80 31.64
CA GLY A 44 -6.32 -19.69 31.65
C GLY A 44 -5.65 -18.50 30.97
N PRO A 45 -6.41 -17.64 30.28
CA PRO A 45 -5.84 -16.48 29.62
C PRO A 45 -4.94 -15.75 30.62
N ARG A 46 -3.63 -15.80 30.38
CA ARG A 46 -2.66 -15.09 31.21
C ARG A 46 -2.87 -13.62 30.89
N VAL A 47 -3.61 -12.94 31.75
CA VAL A 47 -3.73 -11.48 31.70
C VAL A 47 -2.29 -10.94 31.67
N PRO A 48 -1.93 -10.09 30.71
CA PRO A 48 -0.57 -9.57 30.62
C PRO A 48 -0.22 -8.92 31.96
N ALA A 49 0.84 -9.41 32.58
CA ALA A 49 1.26 -8.96 33.90
C ALA A 49 2.03 -7.65 33.74
N ALA A 50 1.60 -6.62 34.44
CA ALA A 50 2.36 -5.38 34.52
C ALA A 50 3.73 -5.66 35.15
N ALA A 51 4.78 -5.11 34.55
CA ALA A 51 6.14 -5.17 35.06
C ALA A 51 6.68 -3.75 35.21
N VAL A 52 7.65 -3.57 36.12
CA VAL A 52 8.40 -2.32 36.21
C VAL A 52 9.71 -2.53 35.45
N GLN A 53 9.91 -1.75 34.39
CA GLN A 53 11.15 -1.77 33.61
C GLN A 53 11.78 -0.38 33.64
N GLY A 54 12.92 -0.27 34.32
CA GLY A 54 13.51 1.03 34.66
C GLY A 54 12.63 1.78 35.68
N ASN A 55 12.14 2.96 35.30
CA ASN A 55 11.26 3.81 36.12
C ASN A 55 9.85 3.97 35.53
N ARG A 56 9.43 3.03 34.67
CA ARG A 56 8.09 3.00 34.06
C ARG A 56 7.40 1.66 34.30
N ILE A 57 6.08 1.71 34.41
CA ILE A 57 5.22 0.53 34.34
C ILE A 57 5.06 0.19 32.86
N VAL A 58 5.34 -1.05 32.51
CA VAL A 58 5.15 -1.62 31.17
C VAL A 58 4.20 -2.81 31.27
N VAL A 59 3.45 -3.07 30.20
CA VAL A 59 2.57 -4.23 30.11
C VAL A 59 3.04 -5.08 28.93
N PRO A 60 4.05 -5.94 29.12
CA PRO A 60 4.57 -6.78 28.05
C PRO A 60 3.54 -7.81 27.63
N PHE A 61 3.35 -7.97 26.32
CA PHE A 61 2.43 -8.96 25.76
C PHE A 61 3.14 -10.22 25.28
N THR A 62 4.48 -10.21 25.22
CA THR A 62 5.25 -11.37 24.80
C THR A 62 6.59 -11.51 25.53
N PRO A 63 7.11 -12.73 25.75
CA PRO A 63 8.50 -12.93 26.18
C PRO A 63 9.53 -12.74 25.05
N GLY A 64 9.08 -12.61 23.79
CA GLY A 64 9.94 -12.46 22.62
C GLY A 64 10.06 -11.01 22.15
N VAL A 65 10.21 -10.84 20.84
CA VAL A 65 10.11 -9.55 20.16
C VAL A 65 8.64 -9.26 19.91
N GLY A 66 8.18 -8.11 20.39
CA GLY A 66 6.83 -7.60 20.11
C GLY A 66 6.77 -7.00 18.72
N ALA A 67 5.80 -7.43 17.92
CA ALA A 67 5.57 -6.88 16.59
C ALA A 67 4.07 -6.78 16.31
N ALA A 68 3.71 -6.05 15.27
CA ALA A 68 2.35 -5.97 14.75
C ALA A 68 2.37 -6.21 13.24
N GLU A 69 1.53 -7.12 12.75
CA GLU A 69 1.19 -7.18 11.33
C GLU A 69 0.24 -6.03 11.04
N VAL A 70 0.55 -5.17 10.07
CA VAL A 70 -0.26 -3.97 9.78
C VAL A 70 -0.87 -3.95 8.39
N ALA A 71 -0.35 -4.77 7.47
CA ALA A 71 -0.94 -4.94 6.14
C ALA A 71 -0.48 -6.24 5.48
N THR A 72 -1.33 -6.79 4.62
CA THR A 72 -1.03 -7.95 3.77
C THR A 72 -1.46 -7.67 2.34
N PHE A 73 -0.62 -8.03 1.38
CA PHE A 73 -0.83 -7.86 -0.05
C PHE A 73 -0.48 -9.14 -0.81
N ASN A 74 -1.06 -9.29 -2.01
CA ASN A 74 -0.74 -10.39 -2.92
C ASN A 74 0.11 -9.92 -4.12
N ASP A 75 0.44 -8.63 -4.16
CA ASP A 75 1.22 -8.01 -5.21
C ASP A 75 2.46 -7.32 -4.62
N GLN A 76 3.63 -7.64 -5.16
CA GLN A 76 4.91 -7.14 -4.63
C GLN A 76 5.03 -5.62 -4.76
N LEU A 77 4.64 -5.09 -5.91
CA LEU A 77 4.76 -3.67 -6.21
C LEU A 77 3.83 -2.86 -5.31
N GLU A 78 2.58 -3.28 -5.17
CA GLU A 78 1.63 -2.65 -4.25
C GLU A 78 2.15 -2.66 -2.81
N ALA A 79 2.66 -3.81 -2.35
CA ALA A 79 3.21 -3.95 -0.99
C ALA A 79 4.39 -3.00 -0.77
N PHE A 80 5.30 -2.91 -1.74
CA PHE A 80 6.47 -2.03 -1.66
C PHE A 80 6.08 -0.56 -1.67
N LEU A 81 5.14 -0.15 -2.52
CA LEU A 81 4.61 1.22 -2.55
C LEU A 81 3.99 1.62 -1.20
N ARG A 82 3.21 0.72 -0.60
CA ARG A 82 2.56 0.95 0.71
C ARG A 82 3.56 0.98 1.86
N PHE A 83 4.60 0.13 1.79
CA PHE A 83 5.71 0.10 2.73
C PHE A 83 6.51 1.41 2.74
N GLU A 84 6.98 1.85 1.58
CA GLU A 84 7.73 3.11 1.42
C GLU A 84 6.88 4.32 1.82
N TYR A 85 5.58 4.30 1.48
CA TYR A 85 4.65 5.34 1.91
C TYR A 85 4.58 5.46 3.43
N LEU A 86 4.37 4.34 4.12
CA LEU A 86 4.27 4.31 5.57
C LEU A 86 5.57 4.81 6.22
N ARG A 87 6.73 4.32 5.77
CA ARG A 87 8.05 4.81 6.22
C ARG A 87 8.20 6.31 5.97
N GLY A 88 7.91 6.78 4.76
CA GLY A 88 8.04 8.19 4.40
C GLY A 88 7.09 9.12 5.18
N ARG A 89 5.94 8.63 5.65
CA ARG A 89 5.02 9.39 6.52
C ARG A 89 5.55 9.48 7.94
N GLU A 90 5.99 8.36 8.49
CA GLU A 90 6.50 8.29 9.85
C GLU A 90 7.83 9.02 10.00
N ALA A 91 8.73 8.93 9.00
CA ALA A 91 9.97 9.71 8.96
C ALA A 91 9.72 11.22 8.99
N ARG A 92 8.70 11.72 8.29
CA ARG A 92 8.32 13.14 8.29
C ARG A 92 7.82 13.63 9.65
N ASN A 93 7.26 12.72 10.45
CA ASN A 93 6.87 12.98 11.84
C ASN A 93 8.03 12.80 12.83
N GLY A 94 9.23 12.47 12.34
CA GLY A 94 10.42 12.26 13.17
C GLY A 94 10.48 10.89 13.85
N HIS A 95 9.65 9.93 13.42
CA HIS A 95 9.68 8.57 13.96
C HIS A 95 10.79 7.73 13.32
N ASP A 96 11.28 6.75 14.09
CA ASP A 96 12.23 5.75 13.62
C ASP A 96 11.51 4.74 12.71
N THR A 97 11.92 4.70 11.45
CA THR A 97 11.33 3.82 10.43
C THR A 97 12.08 2.51 10.24
N SER A 98 13.23 2.32 10.90
CA SER A 98 14.01 1.07 10.82
C SER A 98 13.24 -0.15 11.37
N ARG A 99 12.17 0.11 12.12
CA ARG A 99 11.29 -0.89 12.74
C ARG A 99 10.06 -1.23 11.89
N ILE A 100 9.90 -0.61 10.72
CA ILE A 100 8.86 -0.96 9.77
C ILE A 100 9.52 -1.90 8.76
N LEU A 101 9.00 -3.12 8.63
CA LEU A 101 9.60 -4.19 7.84
C LEU A 101 8.64 -4.69 6.77
N LEU A 102 9.13 -4.92 5.55
CA LEU A 102 8.43 -5.62 4.48
C LEU A 102 8.98 -7.03 4.32
N THR A 103 8.10 -8.01 4.21
CA THR A 103 8.47 -9.43 4.14
C THR A 103 7.68 -10.14 3.05
N ALA A 104 8.25 -11.19 2.47
CA ALA A 104 7.56 -12.12 1.57
C ALA A 104 7.39 -13.48 2.24
N LEU A 105 6.21 -14.06 2.11
CA LEU A 105 5.85 -15.37 2.61
C LEU A 105 5.26 -16.20 1.47
N ASP A 106 5.83 -17.38 1.24
CA ASP A 106 5.23 -18.32 0.29
C ASP A 106 3.96 -18.92 0.87
N THR A 107 2.85 -18.77 0.13
CA THR A 107 1.58 -19.42 0.47
C THR A 107 1.18 -20.38 -0.64
N ALA A 108 0.25 -21.29 -0.35
CA ALA A 108 -0.30 -22.20 -1.36
C ALA A 108 -0.94 -21.46 -2.56
N LYS A 109 -1.31 -20.18 -2.41
CA LYS A 109 -1.91 -19.34 -3.46
C LYS A 109 -0.90 -18.48 -4.20
N GLY A 110 0.39 -18.55 -3.84
CA GLY A 110 1.45 -17.66 -4.33
C GLY A 110 2.10 -16.84 -3.20
N PRO A 111 3.04 -15.95 -3.54
CA PRO A 111 3.70 -15.11 -2.55
C PRO A 111 2.69 -14.13 -1.92
N SER A 112 2.81 -13.94 -0.61
CA SER A 112 2.08 -12.96 0.18
C SER A 112 3.08 -12.00 0.82
N TYR A 113 2.85 -10.71 0.64
CA TYR A 113 3.74 -9.67 1.11
C TYR A 113 3.12 -9.01 2.33
N LYS A 114 3.88 -8.90 3.42
CA LYS A 114 3.38 -8.40 4.70
C LYS A 114 4.23 -7.26 5.22
N ILE A 115 3.56 -6.23 5.73
CA ILE A 115 4.20 -5.12 6.43
C ILE A 115 4.02 -5.34 7.93
N PHE A 116 5.12 -5.23 8.66
CA PHE A 116 5.17 -5.33 10.10
C PHE A 116 5.75 -4.08 10.74
N ILE A 117 5.32 -3.77 11.96
CA ILE A 117 5.93 -2.76 12.82
C ILE A 117 6.44 -3.45 14.09
N VAL A 118 7.74 -3.34 14.34
CA VAL A 118 8.38 -3.85 15.56
C VAL A 118 8.11 -2.87 16.70
N THR A 119 7.44 -3.34 17.75
CA THR A 119 7.04 -2.51 18.89
C THR A 119 8.07 -2.59 20.00
N ASP A 120 7.92 -1.76 21.03
CA ASP A 120 8.73 -1.82 22.25
C ASP A 120 8.29 -2.94 23.21
N ASN A 121 7.37 -3.82 22.78
CA ASN A 121 6.78 -4.88 23.59
C ASN A 121 6.13 -4.35 24.88
N ASP A 122 5.41 -3.23 24.78
CA ASP A 122 4.59 -2.68 25.85
C ASP A 122 3.22 -2.30 25.30
N LEU A 123 2.14 -2.91 25.81
CA LEU A 123 0.78 -2.61 25.36
C LEU A 123 0.39 -1.15 25.60
N LEU A 124 0.97 -0.48 26.59
CA LEU A 124 0.64 0.91 26.92
C LEU A 124 1.14 1.92 25.89
N THR A 125 2.11 1.53 25.06
CA THR A 125 2.72 2.36 24.02
C THR A 125 2.42 1.82 22.63
N ALA A 126 2.50 0.49 22.44
CA ALA A 126 2.25 -0.17 21.17
C ALA A 126 0.81 0.02 20.67
N VAL A 127 -0.19 -0.20 21.53
CA VAL A 127 -1.60 -0.09 21.12
C VAL A 127 -1.96 1.35 20.74
N PRO A 128 -1.65 2.40 21.53
CA PRO A 128 -1.90 3.77 21.12
C PRO A 128 -1.19 4.16 19.82
N GLN A 129 0.07 3.75 19.64
CA GLN A 129 0.80 4.03 18.40
C GLN A 129 0.11 3.39 17.18
N LEU A 130 -0.23 2.12 17.26
CA LEU A 130 -0.87 1.39 16.16
C LEU A 130 -2.30 1.92 15.90
N ALA A 131 -3.05 2.23 16.95
CA ALA A 131 -4.37 2.85 16.84
C ALA A 131 -4.30 4.26 16.24
N GLU A 132 -3.22 5.02 16.47
CA GLU A 132 -3.01 6.31 15.81
C GLU A 132 -2.78 6.13 14.31
N LEU A 133 -1.95 5.15 13.91
CA LEU A 133 -1.72 4.84 12.50
C LEU A 133 -3.00 4.39 11.78
N GLU A 134 -3.79 3.55 12.45
CA GLU A 134 -5.10 3.10 11.97
C GLU A 134 -6.09 4.27 11.89
N GLY A 135 -6.17 5.11 12.93
CA GLY A 135 -7.04 6.29 12.96
C GLY A 135 -6.67 7.38 11.96
N ARG A 136 -5.40 7.42 11.51
CA ARG A 136 -4.92 8.27 10.40
C ARG A 136 -5.07 7.60 9.03
N ASN A 137 -5.70 6.42 8.97
CA ASN A 137 -5.85 5.59 7.77
C ASN A 137 -4.53 5.26 7.07
N LEU A 138 -3.40 5.27 7.79
CA LEU A 138 -2.09 4.88 7.23
C LEU A 138 -1.92 3.37 7.17
N ILE A 139 -2.61 2.64 8.04
CA ILE A 139 -2.72 1.18 8.03
C ILE A 139 -4.20 0.80 8.11
N PRO A 140 -4.62 -0.30 7.46
CA PRO A 140 -6.02 -0.74 7.47
C PRO A 140 -6.46 -1.35 8.81
N ASN A 141 -5.56 -2.03 9.50
CA ASN A 141 -5.76 -2.65 10.81
C ASN A 141 -4.39 -3.06 11.38
N TYR A 142 -4.38 -3.66 12.56
CA TYR A 142 -3.19 -4.32 13.09
C TYR A 142 -3.50 -5.57 13.91
N GLU A 143 -2.60 -6.54 13.87
CA GLU A 143 -2.61 -7.73 14.72
C GLU A 143 -1.27 -7.85 15.47
N LEU A 144 -1.32 -7.77 16.80
CA LEU A 144 -0.14 -7.97 17.64
C LEU A 144 0.33 -9.42 17.55
N CYS A 145 1.63 -9.61 17.27
CA CYS A 145 2.25 -10.91 17.13
C CYS A 145 3.55 -11.00 17.93
N THR A 146 3.94 -12.24 18.22
CA THR A 146 5.18 -12.58 18.92
C THR A 146 6.17 -13.18 17.96
N TRP A 147 7.40 -12.66 17.99
CA TRP A 147 8.52 -13.21 17.23
C TRP A 147 9.62 -13.71 18.15
N SER A 148 10.31 -14.76 17.71
CA SER A 148 11.63 -15.09 18.26
C SER A 148 12.68 -14.10 17.72
N GLN A 149 13.84 -14.04 18.37
CA GLN A 149 14.97 -13.25 17.85
C GLN A 149 15.42 -13.72 16.46
N ARG A 150 15.24 -15.01 16.15
CA ARG A 150 15.54 -15.57 14.83
C ARG A 150 14.57 -15.06 13.78
N ASP A 151 13.27 -15.00 14.10
CA ASP A 151 12.25 -14.48 13.18
C ASP A 151 12.49 -13.00 12.90
N PHE A 152 12.81 -12.22 13.94
CA PHE A 152 13.13 -10.80 13.79
C PHE A 152 14.34 -10.59 12.87
N ALA A 153 15.47 -11.27 13.11
CA ALA A 153 16.65 -11.17 12.25
C ALA A 153 16.37 -11.60 10.79
N TYR A 154 15.54 -12.63 10.60
CA TYR A 154 15.13 -13.08 9.27
C TYR A 154 14.29 -12.01 8.54
N TYR A 155 13.31 -11.42 9.21
CA TYR A 155 12.46 -10.38 8.61
C TYR A 155 13.18 -9.06 8.39
N GLU A 156 14.12 -8.70 9.26
CA GLU A 156 15.02 -7.57 9.04
C GLU A 156 15.86 -7.77 7.78
N GLN A 157 16.45 -8.97 7.60
CA GLN A 157 17.18 -9.31 6.39
C GLN A 157 16.29 -9.28 5.14
N GLN A 158 15.07 -9.81 5.21
CA GLN A 158 14.10 -9.78 4.10
C GLN A 158 13.73 -8.34 3.72
N SER A 159 13.44 -7.48 4.69
CA SER A 159 13.12 -6.09 4.42
C SER A 159 14.30 -5.36 3.78
N HIS A 160 15.53 -5.63 4.24
CA HIS A 160 16.73 -5.07 3.63
C HIS A 160 16.91 -5.52 2.17
N MET A 161 16.52 -6.75 1.82
CA MET A 161 16.57 -7.19 0.42
C MET A 161 15.62 -6.41 -0.47
N PHE A 162 14.44 -6.00 0.02
CA PHE A 162 13.55 -5.11 -0.73
C PHE A 162 14.16 -3.73 -0.93
N ASP A 163 14.74 -3.13 0.12
CA ASP A 163 15.43 -1.84 0.02
C ASP A 163 16.52 -1.89 -1.06
N VAL A 164 17.39 -2.92 -1.01
CA VAL A 164 18.44 -3.11 -2.02
C VAL A 164 17.87 -3.36 -3.40
N ALA A 165 16.85 -4.22 -3.51
CA ALA A 165 16.30 -4.62 -4.81
C ALA A 165 15.68 -3.46 -5.58
N TYR A 166 15.13 -2.45 -4.89
CA TYR A 166 14.54 -1.27 -5.53
C TYR A 166 15.51 -0.08 -5.63
N ASP A 167 16.66 -0.10 -4.96
CA ASP A 167 17.70 0.95 -5.06
C ASP A 167 18.79 0.65 -6.11
N VAL A 168 18.88 -0.59 -6.60
CA VAL A 168 19.87 -0.96 -7.62
C VAL A 168 19.47 -0.44 -9.01
N PRO A 169 20.36 0.20 -9.77
CA PRO A 169 20.02 0.60 -11.14
C PRO A 169 19.63 -0.61 -12.01
N THR A 170 18.50 -0.53 -12.70
CA THR A 170 18.08 -1.53 -13.69
C THR A 170 18.84 -1.35 -15.01
N GLU A 171 18.98 -2.43 -15.78
CA GLU A 171 19.55 -2.39 -17.13
C GLU A 171 18.62 -1.65 -18.12
N GLU A 172 17.33 -1.97 -18.12
CA GLU A 172 16.32 -1.26 -18.91
C GLU A 172 15.97 0.07 -18.22
N LYS A 173 16.14 1.19 -18.94
CA LYS A 173 15.79 2.54 -18.48
C LYS A 173 14.40 2.94 -18.92
N LEU A 174 13.76 3.83 -18.16
CA LEU A 174 12.39 4.29 -18.40
C LEU A 174 12.15 4.75 -19.85
N GLU A 175 13.14 5.42 -20.45
CA GLU A 175 13.10 5.94 -21.82
C GLU A 175 13.09 4.84 -22.89
N THR A 176 13.59 3.65 -22.54
CA THR A 176 13.74 2.51 -23.45
C THR A 176 12.63 1.47 -23.28
N LEU A 177 11.88 1.55 -22.18
CA LEU A 177 10.83 0.60 -21.86
C LEU A 177 9.63 0.76 -22.80
N ASN A 178 9.15 -0.36 -23.34
CA ASN A 178 7.94 -0.37 -24.16
C ASN A 178 6.72 -0.03 -23.29
N SER A 179 5.83 0.82 -23.79
CA SER A 179 4.54 1.18 -23.17
C SER A 179 3.72 -0.04 -22.73
N PHE A 180 3.79 -1.16 -23.44
CA PHE A 180 3.10 -2.40 -23.03
C PHE A 180 3.63 -2.96 -21.70
N LYS A 181 4.96 -2.94 -21.47
CA LYS A 181 5.59 -3.35 -20.22
C LYS A 181 5.30 -2.35 -19.09
N LEU A 182 5.32 -1.04 -19.41
CA LEU A 182 5.13 0.02 -18.41
C LEU A 182 3.68 0.14 -17.92
N LEU A 183 2.71 -0.15 -18.78
CA LEU A 183 1.31 0.19 -18.52
C LEU A 183 0.77 -0.40 -17.21
N PRO A 184 0.95 -1.70 -16.87
CA PRO A 184 0.44 -2.26 -15.63
C PRO A 184 1.05 -1.61 -14.39
N ALA A 185 2.38 -1.43 -14.39
CA ALA A 185 3.10 -0.80 -13.27
C ALA A 185 2.68 0.66 -13.09
N LEU A 186 2.56 1.40 -14.20
CA LEU A 186 2.11 2.79 -14.16
C LEU A 186 0.67 2.91 -13.65
N ALA A 187 -0.26 2.09 -14.16
CA ALA A 187 -1.64 2.12 -13.68
C ALA A 187 -1.71 1.86 -12.16
N ARG A 188 -0.94 0.92 -11.63
CA ARG A 188 -0.85 0.67 -10.19
C ARG A 188 -0.26 1.85 -9.42
N PHE A 189 0.77 2.49 -9.95
CA PHE A 189 1.34 3.69 -9.37
C PHE A 189 0.30 4.82 -9.27
N LEU A 190 -0.51 5.04 -10.31
CA LEU A 190 -1.57 6.04 -10.30
C LEU A 190 -2.66 5.73 -9.26
N ILE A 191 -3.10 4.46 -9.17
CA ILE A 191 -4.04 4.01 -8.13
C ILE A 191 -3.48 4.32 -6.75
N PHE A 192 -2.26 3.84 -6.47
CA PHE A 192 -1.59 4.05 -5.19
C PHE A 192 -1.53 5.53 -4.81
N LYS A 193 -1.16 6.40 -5.75
CA LYS A 193 -1.09 7.85 -5.49
C LYS A 193 -2.46 8.43 -5.18
N SER A 194 -3.51 8.05 -5.92
CA SER A 194 -4.87 8.50 -5.63
C SER A 194 -5.41 7.98 -4.28
N GLU A 195 -5.10 6.73 -3.90
CA GLU A 195 -5.54 6.12 -2.64
C GLU A 195 -4.79 6.65 -1.41
N THR A 196 -3.63 7.29 -1.61
CA THR A 196 -2.80 7.83 -0.53
C THR A 196 -2.86 9.35 -0.42
N ASP A 197 -3.72 10.01 -1.20
CA ASP A 197 -4.00 11.43 -1.09
C ASP A 197 -4.59 11.76 0.30
N ASN A 198 -4.14 12.86 0.90
CA ASN A 198 -4.58 13.26 2.24
C ASN A 198 -6.10 13.43 2.37
N ARG A 199 -6.76 13.89 1.32
CA ARG A 199 -8.22 14.13 1.28
C ARG A 199 -8.97 12.81 1.32
N VAL A 200 -8.46 11.80 0.60
CA VAL A 200 -9.00 10.42 0.62
C VAL A 200 -8.81 9.82 2.01
N LEU A 201 -7.60 9.93 2.56
CA LEU A 201 -7.28 9.39 3.88
C LEU A 201 -8.00 10.11 5.02
N GLY A 202 -8.42 11.36 4.83
CA GLY A 202 -9.24 12.08 5.79
C GLY A 202 -10.63 11.47 5.98
N GLY A 203 -11.16 10.77 4.98
CA GLY A 203 -12.43 10.04 5.07
C GLY A 203 -13.69 10.94 5.11
N ASP A 204 -13.58 12.21 4.72
CA ASP A 204 -14.74 13.10 4.63
C ASP A 204 -15.69 12.66 3.49
N ASP A 205 -17.01 12.76 3.67
CA ASP A 205 -18.00 12.38 2.65
C ASP A 205 -17.87 13.18 1.33
N ALA A 206 -17.22 14.34 1.37
CA ALA A 206 -16.93 15.18 0.21
C ALA A 206 -15.54 14.90 -0.41
N ALA A 207 -14.81 13.90 0.10
CA ALA A 207 -13.49 13.53 -0.39
C ALA A 207 -13.56 13.05 -1.85
N PRO A 208 -12.51 13.30 -2.64
CA PRO A 208 -12.39 12.73 -3.97
C PRO A 208 -12.38 11.20 -3.90
N HIS A 209 -12.93 10.55 -4.92
CA HIS A 209 -12.80 9.10 -5.04
C HIS A 209 -11.47 8.74 -5.70
N PRO A 210 -10.72 7.77 -5.15
CA PRO A 210 -9.54 7.21 -5.80
C PRO A 210 -9.88 6.65 -7.19
N LEU A 211 -8.85 6.55 -8.04
CA LEU A 211 -9.01 6.01 -9.38
C LEU A 211 -9.39 4.53 -9.33
N THR A 212 -10.39 4.11 -10.10
CA THR A 212 -10.60 2.69 -10.37
C THR A 212 -9.49 2.14 -11.26
N ARG A 213 -9.36 0.80 -11.32
CA ARG A 213 -8.38 0.15 -12.19
C ARG A 213 -8.55 0.53 -13.66
N GLU A 214 -9.79 0.65 -14.13
CA GLU A 214 -10.10 1.04 -15.49
C GLU A 214 -9.69 2.49 -15.75
N GLN A 215 -10.03 3.41 -14.84
CA GLN A 215 -9.65 4.82 -14.93
C GLN A 215 -8.13 4.99 -14.93
N ALA A 216 -7.44 4.35 -13.99
CA ALA A 216 -5.98 4.40 -13.90
C ALA A 216 -5.30 3.78 -15.13
N THR A 217 -5.82 2.68 -15.66
CA THR A 217 -5.30 2.08 -16.90
C THR A 217 -5.49 3.02 -18.08
N GLN A 218 -6.64 3.67 -18.19
CA GLN A 218 -6.91 4.61 -19.27
C GLN A 218 -6.03 5.86 -19.17
N LEU A 219 -5.90 6.44 -17.97
CA LEU A 219 -5.04 7.59 -17.73
C LEU A 219 -3.56 7.25 -17.95
N ALA A 220 -3.10 6.08 -17.51
CA ALA A 220 -1.73 5.62 -17.77
C ALA A 220 -1.44 5.50 -19.28
N ARG A 221 -2.38 4.95 -20.07
CA ARG A 221 -2.25 4.93 -21.54
C ARG A 221 -2.17 6.34 -22.11
N ASP A 222 -3.04 7.23 -21.65
CA ASP A 222 -3.09 8.61 -22.13
C ASP A 222 -1.79 9.36 -21.82
N ILE A 223 -1.23 9.19 -20.62
CA ILE A 223 0.07 9.75 -20.22
C ILE A 223 1.20 9.21 -21.11
N LEU A 224 1.26 7.90 -21.36
CA LEU A 224 2.29 7.29 -22.21
C LEU A 224 2.19 7.77 -23.66
N ASP A 225 0.98 7.83 -24.22
CA ASP A 225 0.73 8.31 -25.58
C ASP A 225 1.16 9.78 -25.72
N VAL A 226 0.81 10.63 -24.76
CA VAL A 226 1.14 12.07 -24.75
C VAL A 226 2.64 12.32 -24.51
N ALA A 227 3.25 11.62 -23.54
CA ALA A 227 4.66 11.74 -23.25
C ALA A 227 5.52 11.37 -24.47
N ARG A 228 5.15 10.28 -25.16
CA ARG A 228 5.81 9.89 -26.41
C ARG A 228 5.58 10.90 -27.53
N PHE A 229 4.36 11.38 -27.71
CA PHE A 229 4.03 12.31 -28.79
C PHE A 229 4.78 13.65 -28.69
N TYR A 230 4.97 14.15 -27.48
CA TYR A 230 5.69 15.40 -27.23
C TYR A 230 7.15 15.23 -26.82
N ASP A 231 7.67 14.00 -26.77
CA ASP A 231 9.04 13.71 -26.29
C ASP A 231 9.30 14.34 -24.90
N LEU A 232 8.45 13.97 -23.94
CA LEU A 232 8.52 14.46 -22.56
C LEU A 232 9.33 13.51 -21.67
N PRO A 233 10.05 14.04 -20.68
CA PRO A 233 10.57 13.23 -19.58
C PRO A 233 9.38 12.64 -18.79
N LEU A 234 9.10 11.34 -18.99
CA LEU A 234 7.91 10.68 -18.47
C LEU A 234 7.83 10.77 -16.94
N ASP A 235 8.94 10.53 -16.24
CA ASP A 235 9.07 10.64 -14.80
C ASP A 235 8.67 12.02 -14.27
N TYR A 236 9.17 13.10 -14.88
CA TYR A 236 8.80 14.46 -14.51
C TYR A 236 7.34 14.77 -14.84
N PHE A 237 6.83 14.27 -15.97
CA PHE A 237 5.41 14.44 -16.32
C PHE A 237 4.49 13.72 -15.33
N LEU A 238 4.89 12.53 -14.85
CA LEU A 238 4.22 11.84 -13.75
C LEU A 238 4.30 12.65 -12.46
N GLY A 239 5.48 13.19 -12.13
CA GLY A 239 5.66 14.03 -10.96
C GLY A 239 4.74 15.25 -10.94
N VAL A 240 4.52 15.90 -12.09
CA VAL A 240 3.54 16.99 -12.23
C VAL A 240 2.14 16.49 -11.89
N GLY A 241 1.65 15.42 -12.54
CA GLY A 241 0.28 14.93 -12.30
C GLY A 241 0.03 14.49 -10.84
N ALA A 242 1.05 13.95 -10.18
CA ALA A 242 0.99 13.63 -8.76
C ALA A 242 0.93 14.90 -7.88
N MET A 243 1.80 15.87 -8.14
CA MET A 243 1.85 17.12 -7.38
C MET A 243 0.60 18.00 -7.55
N GLU A 244 -0.04 17.94 -8.72
CA GLU A 244 -1.24 18.73 -8.99
C GLU A 244 -2.48 18.19 -8.28
N ASN A 245 -2.77 16.89 -8.42
CA ASN A 245 -4.02 16.35 -7.85
C ASN A 245 -3.99 14.86 -7.51
N ASP A 246 -2.80 14.26 -7.38
CA ASP A 246 -2.64 12.81 -7.22
C ASP A 246 -3.45 12.02 -8.26
N TYR A 247 -3.49 12.56 -9.49
CA TYR A 247 -4.18 12.05 -10.67
C TYR A 247 -5.71 12.00 -10.62
N MET A 248 -6.34 12.48 -9.56
CA MET A 248 -7.79 12.47 -9.43
C MET A 248 -8.45 13.56 -10.29
N ASP A 249 -9.66 13.30 -10.78
CA ASP A 249 -10.44 14.27 -11.55
C ASP A 249 -11.31 15.13 -10.63
N VAL A 250 -10.67 16.09 -9.95
CA VAL A 250 -11.35 17.03 -9.04
C VAL A 250 -10.93 18.44 -9.35
N ASN A 251 -11.91 19.32 -9.57
CA ASN A 251 -11.64 20.74 -9.78
C ASN A 251 -11.00 21.35 -8.52
N GLY A 252 -10.01 22.23 -8.74
CA GLY A 252 -9.36 22.98 -7.67
C GLY A 252 -10.27 24.05 -7.09
N ASP A 253 -9.67 25.04 -6.41
CA ASP A 253 -10.41 26.11 -5.72
C ASP A 253 -11.44 26.81 -6.64
N LEU A 254 -12.72 26.47 -6.45
CA LEU A 254 -13.85 27.00 -7.21
C LEU A 254 -14.06 28.50 -6.98
N THR A 255 -13.47 29.04 -5.91
CA THR A 255 -13.51 30.47 -5.58
C THR A 255 -12.39 31.27 -6.23
N HIS A 256 -11.39 30.59 -6.82
CA HIS A 256 -10.29 31.26 -7.50
C HIS A 256 -10.83 32.16 -8.62
N ALA A 257 -10.40 33.42 -8.60
CA ALA A 257 -10.91 34.46 -9.48
C ALA A 257 -9.82 35.45 -9.89
N VAL A 258 -9.89 35.90 -11.15
CA VAL A 258 -8.91 36.81 -11.74
C VAL A 258 -9.58 38.06 -12.30
N TRP A 259 -8.89 39.20 -12.18
CA TRP A 259 -9.34 40.47 -12.76
C TRP A 259 -8.79 40.64 -14.17
N LYS A 260 -9.68 40.70 -15.15
CA LYS A 260 -9.37 40.92 -16.58
C LYS A 260 -9.83 42.29 -17.04
N LYS A 261 -9.19 42.83 -18.08
CA LYS A 261 -9.61 44.10 -18.71
C LYS A 261 -10.96 43.96 -19.42
N ARG A 262 -11.23 42.82 -20.04
CA ARG A 262 -12.45 42.52 -20.80
C ARG A 262 -12.84 41.07 -20.61
N VAL A 263 -14.14 40.81 -20.73
CA VAL A 263 -14.71 39.46 -20.75
C VAL A 263 -14.40 38.78 -22.10
N GLN A 264 -14.14 37.48 -22.06
CA GLN A 264 -13.96 36.59 -23.22
C GLN A 264 -15.07 35.54 -23.24
N ARG A 265 -15.27 34.88 -24.40
CA ARG A 265 -16.24 33.79 -24.52
C ARG A 265 -15.92 32.69 -23.50
N GLY A 266 -16.96 32.18 -22.82
CA GLY A 266 -16.83 31.17 -21.76
C GLY A 266 -16.37 31.70 -20.40
N ASP A 267 -16.16 33.01 -20.22
CA ASP A 267 -15.90 33.56 -18.87
C ASP A 267 -17.14 33.47 -17.99
N ILE A 268 -16.96 32.97 -16.77
CA ILE A 268 -17.96 33.04 -15.70
C ILE A 268 -17.72 34.34 -14.94
N VAL A 269 -18.53 35.35 -15.21
CA VAL A 269 -18.36 36.68 -14.62
C VAL A 269 -18.92 36.73 -13.20
N LEU A 270 -18.05 37.00 -12.23
CA LEU A 270 -18.43 37.14 -10.82
C LEU A 270 -18.77 38.60 -10.48
N ARG A 271 -18.00 39.56 -11.03
CA ARG A 271 -18.19 40.99 -10.75
C ARG A 271 -17.72 41.87 -11.89
N ARG A 272 -18.37 43.03 -12.08
CA ARG A 272 -17.95 44.07 -13.03
C ARG A 272 -17.64 45.37 -12.32
N THR A 273 -16.63 46.08 -12.83
CA THR A 273 -16.31 47.47 -12.48
C THR A 273 -16.24 48.30 -13.77
N ARG A 274 -16.07 49.63 -13.67
CA ARG A 274 -15.97 50.51 -14.84
C ARG A 274 -14.83 50.16 -15.82
N ARG A 275 -13.76 49.48 -15.36
CA ARG A 275 -12.56 49.22 -16.19
C ARG A 275 -12.12 47.75 -16.23
N ARG A 276 -12.68 46.89 -15.38
CA ARG A 276 -12.26 45.49 -15.23
C ARG A 276 -13.42 44.58 -14.89
N VAL A 277 -13.27 43.31 -15.22
CA VAL A 277 -14.21 42.24 -14.93
C VAL A 277 -13.49 41.18 -14.11
N MET A 278 -14.10 40.75 -13.01
CA MET A 278 -13.63 39.63 -12.22
C MET A 278 -14.32 38.36 -12.72
N VAL A 279 -13.55 37.36 -13.08
CA VAL A 279 -14.05 36.08 -13.62
C VAL A 279 -13.53 34.94 -12.77
N SER A 280 -14.32 33.87 -12.66
CA SER A 280 -13.86 32.62 -12.04
C SER A 280 -12.83 31.93 -12.94
N ASP A 281 -11.75 31.45 -12.33
CA ASP A 281 -10.58 30.84 -12.99
C ASP A 281 -10.09 29.61 -12.22
N TYR A 282 -11.02 28.79 -11.74
CA TYR A 282 -10.68 27.56 -11.03
C TYR A 282 -9.90 26.58 -11.92
N ALA A 283 -9.10 25.73 -11.27
CA ALA A 283 -8.31 24.69 -11.89
C ALA A 283 -9.17 23.46 -12.24
N ILE A 284 -8.93 22.85 -13.40
CA ILE A 284 -9.78 21.77 -13.94
C ILE A 284 -9.02 20.44 -13.96
N GLY A 285 -9.68 19.41 -13.43
CA GLY A 285 -9.35 17.99 -13.55
C GLY A 285 -7.96 17.57 -13.06
N THR A 286 -7.51 16.41 -13.55
CA THR A 286 -6.25 15.71 -13.17
C THR A 286 -5.03 16.62 -13.12
N TRP A 287 -4.94 17.57 -14.05
CA TRP A 287 -3.74 18.39 -14.27
C TRP A 287 -3.84 19.80 -13.68
N GLN A 288 -4.94 20.10 -12.97
CA GLN A 288 -5.22 21.41 -12.34
C GLN A 288 -4.95 22.61 -13.26
N ILE A 289 -5.32 22.50 -14.54
CA ILE A 289 -5.15 23.58 -15.50
C ILE A 289 -6.24 24.61 -15.28
N THR A 290 -5.88 25.87 -14.97
CA THR A 290 -6.87 26.95 -14.82
C THR A 290 -7.55 27.28 -16.15
N ARG A 291 -8.72 27.94 -16.10
CA ARG A 291 -9.47 28.31 -17.32
C ARG A 291 -8.65 29.24 -18.22
N GLU A 292 -7.90 30.18 -17.66
CA GLU A 292 -7.00 31.05 -18.42
C GLU A 292 -5.82 30.28 -19.02
N THR A 293 -5.20 29.37 -18.25
CA THR A 293 -4.09 28.54 -18.75
C THR A 293 -4.57 27.60 -19.85
N LEU A 294 -5.77 27.05 -19.74
CA LEU A 294 -6.38 26.21 -20.76
C LEU A 294 -6.62 26.98 -22.07
N ARG A 295 -7.02 28.26 -21.99
CA ARG A 295 -7.08 29.12 -23.18
C ARG A 295 -5.71 29.32 -23.80
N ALA A 296 -4.68 29.56 -23.00
CA ALA A 296 -3.32 29.71 -23.50
C ALA A 296 -2.83 28.42 -24.17
N ALA A 297 -3.03 27.27 -23.53
CA ALA A 297 -2.71 25.95 -24.07
C ALA A 297 -3.44 25.68 -25.40
N HIS A 298 -4.71 26.05 -25.50
CA HIS A 298 -5.46 25.92 -26.74
C HIS A 298 -4.91 26.82 -27.86
N GLN A 299 -4.47 28.04 -27.54
CA GLN A 299 -3.80 28.90 -28.52
C GLN A 299 -2.45 28.34 -28.97
N LEU A 300 -1.70 27.70 -28.07
CA LEU A 300 -0.49 26.96 -28.42
C LEU A 300 -0.82 25.80 -29.37
N TYR A 301 -1.85 25.01 -29.04
CA TYR A 301 -2.31 23.89 -29.85
C TYR A 301 -2.64 24.32 -31.29
N LEU A 302 -3.40 25.39 -31.47
CA LEU A 302 -3.77 25.89 -32.80
C LEU A 302 -2.56 26.38 -33.63
N ARG A 303 -1.43 26.68 -32.98
CA ARG A 303 -0.19 27.13 -33.64
C ARG A 303 0.81 26.00 -33.84
N ASP A 304 0.72 24.95 -33.03
CA ASP A 304 1.57 23.78 -33.12
C ASP A 304 1.46 23.11 -34.50
N LYS A 305 2.60 22.63 -34.99
CA LYS A 305 2.76 22.06 -36.34
C LYS A 305 2.88 20.54 -36.34
N ARG A 306 2.93 19.91 -35.17
CA ARG A 306 2.94 18.45 -35.03
C ARG A 306 1.67 17.84 -35.63
N ASP A 307 1.81 16.62 -36.13
CA ASP A 307 0.68 15.88 -36.70
C ASP A 307 -0.14 15.19 -35.60
N TYR A 308 -1.18 15.88 -35.12
CA TYR A 308 -2.11 15.36 -34.11
C TYR A 308 -2.89 14.12 -34.55
N SER A 309 -2.83 13.71 -35.83
CA SER A 309 -3.41 12.44 -36.26
C SER A 309 -2.65 11.22 -35.69
N GLN A 310 -1.42 11.41 -35.22
CA GLN A 310 -0.62 10.39 -34.55
C GLN A 310 -1.07 10.10 -33.12
N LEU A 311 -1.79 11.04 -32.49
CA LEU A 311 -2.46 10.78 -31.21
C LEU A 311 -3.75 10.00 -31.42
N PRO A 312 -4.16 9.12 -30.49
CA PRO A 312 -5.51 8.56 -30.47
C PRO A 312 -6.60 9.63 -30.49
N ALA A 313 -7.73 9.35 -31.14
CA ALA A 313 -8.80 10.33 -31.36
C ALA A 313 -9.29 11.02 -30.06
N ARG A 314 -9.38 10.27 -28.95
CA ARG A 314 -9.79 10.78 -27.63
C ARG A 314 -8.84 11.84 -27.05
N LEU A 315 -7.57 11.81 -27.44
CA LEU A 315 -6.53 12.73 -26.98
C LEU A 315 -6.41 13.99 -27.84
N ARG A 316 -7.08 14.04 -29.00
CA ARG A 316 -6.95 15.15 -29.94
C ARG A 316 -7.78 16.33 -29.46
N PRO A 317 -7.18 17.50 -29.19
CA PRO A 317 -7.95 18.68 -28.83
C PRO A 317 -8.89 19.09 -29.97
N PRO A 318 -10.15 19.48 -29.69
CA PRO A 318 -11.06 19.96 -30.72
C PRO A 318 -10.54 21.27 -31.33
N ARG A 319 -11.03 21.63 -32.52
CA ARG A 319 -10.68 22.92 -33.16
C ARG A 319 -11.21 24.14 -32.40
N GLU A 320 -12.34 23.97 -31.71
CA GLU A 320 -12.94 25.00 -30.87
C GLU A 320 -12.91 24.54 -29.41
N LEU A 321 -12.47 25.41 -28.52
CA LEU A 321 -12.45 25.17 -27.09
C LEU A 321 -13.80 25.50 -26.45
N ASP A 322 -14.39 24.53 -25.76
CA ASP A 322 -15.45 24.75 -24.78
C ASP A 322 -14.89 24.60 -23.36
N LEU A 323 -14.82 25.71 -22.62
CA LEU A 323 -14.29 25.73 -21.25
C LEU A 323 -15.23 25.12 -20.22
N ASN A 324 -16.46 24.79 -20.59
CA ASN A 324 -17.44 24.20 -19.68
C ASN A 324 -17.59 22.69 -19.91
N SER A 325 -16.97 22.15 -20.95
CA SER A 325 -17.03 20.74 -21.32
C SER A 325 -15.68 20.32 -21.91
N VAL A 326 -14.72 20.09 -21.01
CA VAL A 326 -13.36 19.68 -21.38
C VAL A 326 -13.21 18.21 -21.01
N ASN A 327 -12.75 17.40 -21.95
CA ASN A 327 -12.48 15.98 -21.73
C ASN A 327 -11.12 15.81 -21.03
N ASP A 328 -11.03 14.92 -20.04
CA ASP A 328 -9.80 14.69 -19.24
C ASP A 328 -8.63 14.16 -20.07
N SER A 329 -8.90 13.32 -21.07
CA SER A 329 -7.87 12.89 -22.02
C SER A 329 -7.30 14.10 -22.76
N VAL A 330 -8.16 15.04 -23.17
CA VAL A 330 -7.71 16.29 -23.81
C VAL A 330 -6.93 17.19 -22.83
N LEU A 331 -7.28 17.23 -21.54
CA LEU A 331 -6.49 17.92 -20.53
C LEU A 331 -5.08 17.33 -20.41
N THR A 332 -4.94 16.01 -20.51
CA THR A 332 -3.63 15.35 -20.54
C THR A 332 -2.79 15.83 -21.72
N THR A 333 -3.38 15.93 -22.91
CA THR A 333 -2.70 16.48 -24.08
C THR A 333 -2.30 17.94 -23.91
N TYR A 334 -3.13 18.77 -23.25
CA TYR A 334 -2.77 20.16 -22.97
C TYR A 334 -1.66 20.27 -21.93
N ALA A 335 -1.68 19.45 -20.88
CA ALA A 335 -0.61 19.41 -19.89
C ALA A 335 0.74 19.06 -20.54
N GLY A 336 0.74 18.03 -21.40
CA GLY A 336 1.93 17.65 -22.16
C GLY A 336 2.41 18.75 -23.11
N LEU A 337 1.49 19.43 -23.80
CA LEU A 337 1.83 20.56 -24.68
C LEU A 337 2.45 21.73 -23.91
N LEU A 338 1.87 22.10 -22.77
CA LEU A 338 2.38 23.16 -21.90
C LEU A 338 3.78 22.84 -21.41
N LEU A 339 3.99 21.61 -20.92
CA LEU A 339 5.31 21.20 -20.46
C LEU A 339 6.34 21.21 -21.60
N ARG A 340 5.97 20.74 -22.80
CA ARG A 340 6.84 20.76 -23.97
C ARG A 340 7.22 22.19 -24.38
N ASP A 341 6.26 23.11 -24.42
CA ASP A 341 6.50 24.52 -24.73
C ASP A 341 7.47 25.17 -23.73
N LEU A 342 7.31 24.85 -22.44
CA LEU A 342 8.22 25.31 -21.39
C LEU A 342 9.62 24.70 -21.51
N LEU A 343 9.73 23.41 -21.82
CA LEU A 343 11.02 22.77 -22.08
C LEU A 343 11.72 23.41 -23.28
N ASP A 344 10.99 23.70 -24.36
CA ASP A 344 11.54 24.39 -25.53
C ASP A 344 11.98 25.82 -25.17
N HIS A 345 11.19 26.54 -24.37
CA HIS A 345 11.52 27.88 -23.91
C HIS A 345 12.83 27.93 -23.10
N PHE A 346 13.05 26.96 -22.21
CA PHE A 346 14.23 26.90 -21.36
C PHE A 346 15.38 26.05 -21.95
N GLY A 347 15.32 25.69 -23.23
CA GLY A 347 16.39 24.95 -23.91
C GLY A 347 16.63 23.55 -23.34
N GLY A 348 15.58 22.90 -22.84
CA GLY A 348 15.63 21.56 -22.24
C GLY A 348 15.97 21.52 -20.74
N ASP A 349 16.11 22.68 -20.08
CA ASP A 349 16.28 22.74 -18.62
C ASP A 349 14.97 22.34 -17.91
N VAL A 350 14.93 21.08 -17.46
CA VAL A 350 13.75 20.46 -16.88
C VAL A 350 13.34 21.15 -15.58
N ASP A 351 14.28 21.46 -14.69
CA ASP A 351 13.96 22.08 -13.40
C ASP A 351 13.34 23.47 -13.57
N LYS A 352 13.84 24.28 -14.52
CA LYS A 352 13.22 25.57 -14.86
C LYS A 352 11.87 25.41 -15.53
N ALA A 353 11.73 24.46 -16.47
CA ALA A 353 10.45 24.20 -17.14
C ALA A 353 9.37 23.79 -16.15
N ILE A 354 9.67 22.88 -15.23
CA ILE A 354 8.76 22.43 -14.18
C ILE A 354 8.46 23.55 -13.20
N GLY A 355 9.48 24.31 -12.77
CA GLY A 355 9.24 25.49 -11.93
C GLY A 355 8.32 26.50 -12.61
N ALA A 356 8.47 26.69 -13.93
CA ALA A 356 7.64 27.59 -14.71
C ALA A 356 6.24 27.03 -15.01
N TYR A 357 6.03 25.72 -14.93
CA TYR A 357 4.70 25.12 -15.04
C TYR A 357 3.77 25.67 -13.94
N ASN A 358 4.29 25.79 -12.71
CA ASN A 358 3.57 26.36 -11.57
C ASN A 358 3.74 27.89 -11.43
N GLY A 359 4.97 28.40 -11.56
CA GLY A 359 5.30 29.82 -11.29
C GLY A 359 5.27 30.75 -12.51
N GLY A 360 5.13 30.19 -13.71
CA GLY A 360 5.27 30.91 -14.98
C GLY A 360 6.72 31.20 -15.36
N VAL A 361 6.94 31.52 -16.64
CA VAL A 361 8.26 31.73 -17.24
C VAL A 361 9.11 32.81 -16.56
N ARG A 362 8.46 33.88 -16.07
CA ARG A 362 9.18 35.01 -15.47
C ARG A 362 9.72 34.71 -14.07
N THR A 363 9.00 33.88 -13.33
CA THR A 363 9.32 33.55 -11.94
C THR A 363 9.07 32.07 -11.68
N PRO A 364 9.90 31.17 -12.25
CA PRO A 364 9.79 29.74 -11.98
C PRO A 364 9.80 29.44 -10.48
N ASN A 365 8.98 28.50 -10.03
CA ASN A 365 8.89 28.08 -8.63
C ASN A 365 9.87 26.92 -8.34
N PRO A 366 11.02 27.16 -7.69
CA PRO A 366 12.02 26.12 -7.42
C PRO A 366 11.54 25.09 -6.38
N ALA A 367 10.68 25.50 -5.43
CA ALA A 367 10.16 24.59 -4.42
C ALA A 367 9.22 23.56 -5.05
N TYR A 368 8.36 24.01 -5.96
CA TYR A 368 7.50 23.11 -6.75
C TYR A 368 8.34 22.16 -7.61
N ALA A 369 9.37 22.68 -8.31
CA ALA A 369 10.28 21.85 -9.11
C ALA A 369 10.97 20.76 -8.27
N SER A 370 11.47 21.11 -7.08
CA SER A 370 12.07 20.14 -6.16
C SER A 370 11.06 19.09 -5.66
N GLY A 371 9.81 19.47 -5.43
CA GLY A 371 8.72 18.56 -5.08
C GLY A 371 8.43 17.57 -6.20
N VAL A 372 8.22 18.07 -7.42
CA VAL A 372 8.03 17.25 -8.61
C VAL A 372 9.21 16.32 -8.84
N LYS A 373 10.44 16.80 -8.71
CA LYS A 373 11.66 15.99 -8.88
C LYS A 373 11.69 14.82 -7.90
N THR A 374 11.35 15.06 -6.63
CA THR A 374 11.28 13.97 -5.63
C THR A 374 10.30 12.88 -6.04
N VAL A 375 9.13 13.27 -6.56
CA VAL A 375 8.12 12.31 -7.03
C VAL A 375 8.55 11.63 -8.34
N ALA A 376 9.20 12.36 -9.23
CA ALA A 376 9.73 11.84 -10.50
C ALA A 376 10.81 10.79 -10.28
N ASP A 377 11.79 11.08 -9.40
CA ASP A 377 12.86 10.14 -9.02
C ASP A 377 12.24 8.86 -8.43
N TYR A 378 11.21 9.01 -7.58
CA TYR A 378 10.48 7.87 -7.03
C TYR A 378 9.74 7.06 -8.10
N ALA A 379 8.98 7.73 -8.97
CA ALA A 379 8.24 7.08 -10.05
C ALA A 379 9.18 6.33 -11.00
N ARG A 380 10.30 6.94 -11.39
CA ARG A 380 11.34 6.29 -12.21
C ARG A 380 11.84 5.02 -11.54
N ARG A 381 12.30 5.11 -10.29
CA ARG A 381 12.81 3.97 -9.54
C ARG A 381 11.79 2.83 -9.50
N ILE A 382 10.54 3.13 -9.18
CA ILE A 382 9.48 2.12 -9.11
C ILE A 382 9.18 1.48 -10.47
N LEU A 383 9.02 2.29 -11.52
CA LEU A 383 8.58 1.79 -12.84
C LEU A 383 9.67 1.01 -13.57
N GLU A 384 10.92 1.43 -13.42
CA GLU A 384 12.07 0.69 -13.94
C GLU A 384 12.17 -0.71 -13.31
N HIS A 385 11.99 -0.82 -11.98
CA HIS A 385 12.05 -2.09 -11.27
C HIS A 385 10.84 -3.00 -11.51
N ALA A 386 9.64 -2.44 -11.50
CA ALA A 386 8.43 -3.22 -11.75
C ALA A 386 8.46 -3.90 -13.12
N SER A 387 9.05 -3.23 -14.12
CA SER A 387 9.18 -3.77 -15.48
C SER A 387 10.25 -4.86 -15.61
N ALA A 388 11.24 -4.88 -14.71
CA ALA A 388 12.29 -5.91 -14.66
C ALA A 388 11.86 -7.19 -13.92
N LEU A 389 10.90 -7.08 -13.00
CA LEU A 389 10.40 -8.20 -12.18
C LEU A 389 9.36 -9.07 -12.91
N ASP A 390 8.72 -8.56 -13.97
CA ASP A 390 7.87 -9.35 -14.87
C ASP A 390 8.67 -10.32 -15.77
N ASP A 391 10.01 -10.32 -15.68
CA ASP A 391 10.87 -11.33 -16.31
C ASP A 391 11.01 -12.56 -15.38
N PRO A 392 10.52 -13.75 -15.78
CA PRO A 392 10.50 -14.95 -14.93
C PRO A 392 11.89 -15.44 -14.47
N ALA A 393 12.98 -14.96 -15.08
CA ALA A 393 14.35 -15.27 -14.66
C ALA A 393 14.80 -14.52 -13.39
N THR A 394 14.22 -13.34 -13.11
CA THR A 394 14.69 -12.43 -12.06
C THR A 394 13.97 -12.67 -10.72
N GLY A 395 12.68 -12.98 -10.77
CA GLY A 395 11.85 -13.19 -9.56
C GLY A 395 12.23 -14.40 -8.71
N ALA A 396 12.88 -15.41 -9.29
CA ALA A 396 13.30 -16.63 -8.58
C ALA A 396 14.53 -16.43 -7.67
N ASN A 397 15.30 -15.35 -7.85
CA ASN A 397 16.58 -15.14 -7.15
C ASN A 397 16.49 -14.20 -5.94
N LEU A 398 15.32 -13.62 -5.66
CA LEU A 398 15.13 -12.65 -4.55
C LEU A 398 14.59 -13.26 -3.26
N LEU A 399 14.24 -14.56 -3.23
CA LEU A 399 13.69 -15.22 -2.05
C LEU A 399 14.72 -16.20 -1.46
N PRO A 400 15.22 -15.99 -0.23
CA PRO A 400 15.92 -17.03 0.52
C PRO A 400 14.98 -18.18 0.84
N ALA A 401 15.58 -19.33 1.15
CA ALA A 401 14.87 -20.54 1.54
C ALA A 401 13.81 -20.27 2.63
N THR A 402 12.75 -21.07 2.53
CA THR A 402 11.50 -21.11 3.30
C THR A 402 11.62 -20.50 4.71
N PRO A 403 10.64 -19.67 5.15
CA PRO A 403 10.62 -19.18 6.52
C PRO A 403 10.77 -20.35 7.50
N PRO A 404 11.46 -20.16 8.64
CA PRO A 404 11.46 -21.18 9.69
C PRO A 404 10.00 -21.56 9.98
N PRO A 405 9.70 -22.86 10.19
CA PRO A 405 8.35 -23.26 10.52
C PRO A 405 7.88 -22.38 11.66
N ARG A 406 6.75 -21.70 11.44
CA ARG A 406 6.05 -20.92 12.46
C ARG A 406 6.04 -21.83 13.69
N ALA A 407 6.54 -21.35 14.82
CA ALA A 407 6.34 -22.07 16.06
C ALA A 407 4.83 -22.12 16.28
N GLU A 408 4.18 -23.16 15.74
CA GLU A 408 2.98 -23.72 16.34
C GLU A 408 3.34 -23.81 17.82
N SER A 409 2.50 -23.18 18.64
CA SER A 409 2.52 -23.27 20.09
C SER A 409 3.06 -24.64 20.52
N VAL A 410 4.34 -24.70 20.92
CA VAL A 410 5.00 -25.97 21.19
C VAL A 410 4.26 -26.63 22.35
N PRO A 411 3.82 -27.90 22.23
CA PRO A 411 3.31 -28.65 23.36
C PRO A 411 4.45 -28.86 24.35
N ASN A 412 4.31 -28.22 25.51
CA ASN A 412 4.96 -28.46 26.80
C ASN A 412 6.18 -29.40 26.80
N ALA A 413 7.38 -28.82 26.89
CA ALA A 413 8.50 -29.52 27.51
C ALA A 413 8.14 -29.84 28.97
N PRO A 414 8.41 -31.06 29.47
CA PRO A 414 8.11 -31.42 30.85
C PRO A 414 8.93 -30.56 31.83
N PRO A 415 8.33 -30.08 32.93
CA PRO A 415 9.01 -29.21 33.87
C PRO A 415 10.19 -29.92 34.56
N PRO A 416 11.26 -29.20 34.93
CA PRO A 416 12.36 -29.76 35.70
C PRO A 416 11.86 -30.26 37.05
N LYS A 417 12.27 -31.49 37.42
CA LYS A 417 11.91 -32.13 38.68
C LYS A 417 12.38 -31.26 39.87
N PRO A 418 11.55 -31.04 40.90
CA PRO A 418 11.94 -30.31 42.10
C PRO A 418 13.01 -31.09 42.89
N PRO A 419 13.88 -30.40 43.65
CA PRO A 419 14.94 -31.05 44.41
C PRO A 419 14.34 -31.88 45.55
N TYR A 420 14.87 -33.09 45.73
CA TYR A 420 14.55 -33.99 46.82
C TYR A 420 14.68 -33.30 48.19
N ARG A 421 13.59 -33.24 48.95
CA ARG A 421 13.63 -33.04 50.41
C ARG A 421 14.30 -34.25 51.04
N ARG A 422 15.45 -34.05 51.70
CA ARG A 422 15.99 -35.03 52.65
C ARG A 422 15.07 -35.06 53.87
N TYR A 423 14.71 -36.28 54.28
CA TYR A 423 14.21 -36.55 55.61
C TYR A 423 15.41 -36.53 56.57
N ASP A 424 15.34 -35.66 57.57
CA ASP A 424 15.80 -35.88 58.94
C ASP A 424 14.73 -35.31 59.88
#